data_AF-A0A5H6BX06-F1
#
_entry.id   AF-A0A5H6BX06-F1
#
_cell.length_a   1.000
_cell.length_b   1.000
_cell.length_c   1.000
_cell.angle_alpha   90.00
_cell.angle_beta   90.00
_cell.angle_gamma   90.00
#
_symmetry.space_group_name_H-M   'P 1'
#
loop_
_entity.id
_entity.type
_entity.pdbx_description
1 polymer ?
#
loop_
_entity_poly.entity_id
_entity_poly.type
_entity_poly.pdbx_seq_one_letter_code
_entity_poly.pdbx_strand_id
1 'polypeptide(L)'
;MEINEKLLRQIIEDVLRDMKGSDKPVSFNAPAVSTAPQTAAPAGDGFLTEVGEARQGTQQDEVIIAVGPAFGLAQTVNIVGLPHKSILREVIAGIEEEGIRARVIRCFKSSDVAFVAVEGNRLSGSGISIGIQSKGTTVIHQQGLPPLSNLELFPQAPLLTLETYRQIGKNAARYAKRESPQPVPTLNDQMARPKYQAKSAILHIKETKYVVTGKNPQELRVAL
;
A
#
# COMPACT_ATOMS: atom_id res chain seq x y z
N MET A 1 -20.11 35.59 -18.06
CA MET A 1 -21.28 34.73 -18.30
C MET A 1 -21.96 34.57 -16.95
N GLU A 2 -23.01 35.35 -16.67
CA GLU A 2 -23.76 35.20 -15.44
C GLU A 2 -24.65 33.97 -15.54
N ILE A 3 -24.46 33.02 -14.62
CA ILE A 3 -25.26 31.81 -14.55
C ILE A 3 -26.61 32.21 -13.95
N ASN A 4 -27.64 32.26 -14.80
CA ASN A 4 -29.02 32.57 -14.41
C ASN A 4 -29.70 31.32 -13.83
N GLU A 5 -30.45 31.47 -12.73
CA GLU A 5 -31.18 30.39 -12.05
C GLU A 5 -32.07 29.58 -13.02
N LYS A 6 -32.62 30.22 -14.06
CA LYS A 6 -33.39 29.55 -15.12
C LYS A 6 -32.56 28.54 -15.90
N LEU A 7 -31.32 28.89 -16.22
CA LEU A 7 -30.40 28.00 -16.93
C LEU A 7 -29.99 26.81 -16.05
N LEU A 8 -29.81 27.06 -14.75
CA LEU A 8 -29.48 26.00 -13.79
C LEU A 8 -30.62 24.98 -13.66
N ARG A 9 -31.87 25.45 -13.57
CA ARG A 9 -33.05 24.57 -13.54
C ARG A 9 -33.20 23.75 -14.81
N GLN A 10 -32.99 24.37 -15.98
CA GLN A 10 -33.05 23.68 -17.26
C GLN A 10 -32.05 22.52 -17.32
N ILE A 11 -30.80 22.76 -16.92
CA ILE A 11 -29.75 21.73 -16.89
C ILE A 11 -30.10 20.61 -15.91
N ILE A 12 -30.62 20.93 -14.73
CA ILE A 12 -31.02 19.92 -13.74
C ILE A 12 -32.19 19.08 -14.26
N GLU A 13 -33.17 19.68 -14.90
CA GLU A 13 -34.31 18.96 -15.49
C GLU A 13 -33.88 18.03 -16.63
N ASP A 14 -32.96 18.48 -17.48
CA ASP A 14 -32.44 17.68 -18.59
C ASP A 14 -31.63 16.47 -18.07
N VAL A 15 -30.77 16.67 -17.05
CA VAL A 15 -30.02 15.58 -16.41
C VAL A 15 -30.96 14.58 -15.72
N LEU A 16 -32.01 15.06 -15.05
CA LEU A 16 -32.99 14.18 -14.40
C LEU A 16 -33.84 13.39 -15.41
N ARG A 17 -34.08 13.91 -16.62
CA ARG A 17 -34.71 13.15 -17.70
C ARG A 17 -33.80 12.06 -18.23
N ASP A 18 -32.53 12.37 -18.45
CA ASP A 18 -31.55 11.40 -18.96
C ASP A 18 -31.29 10.26 -17.96
N MET A 19 -31.37 10.54 -16.65
CA MET A 19 -31.24 9.53 -15.60
C MET A 19 -32.44 8.58 -15.49
N LYS A 20 -33.64 8.95 -15.97
CA LYS A 20 -34.83 8.08 -15.93
C LYS A 20 -34.87 7.00 -17.02
N GLY A 21 -33.90 6.99 -17.94
CA GLY A 21 -33.82 6.05 -19.07
C GLY A 21 -32.86 4.87 -18.88
N SER A 22 -32.17 4.73 -17.75
CA SER A 22 -31.06 3.77 -17.60
C SER A 22 -31.17 2.79 -16.41
N ASP A 23 -32.40 2.42 -16.02
CA ASP A 23 -32.63 1.31 -15.07
C ASP A 23 -32.79 -0.04 -15.80
N LYS A 24 -31.69 -0.53 -16.40
CA LYS A 24 -31.57 -1.95 -16.73
C LYS A 24 -30.76 -2.65 -15.63
N PRO A 25 -31.33 -3.59 -14.87
CA PRO A 25 -30.57 -4.36 -13.91
C PRO A 25 -29.55 -5.23 -14.66
N VAL A 26 -28.26 -4.98 -14.44
CA VAL A 26 -27.19 -5.85 -14.93
C VAL A 26 -27.13 -7.07 -14.03
N SER A 27 -27.60 -8.21 -14.54
CA SER A 27 -27.54 -9.50 -13.85
C SER A 27 -26.16 -10.13 -14.08
N PHE A 28 -25.43 -10.37 -13.00
CA PHE A 28 -24.23 -11.23 -13.00
C PHE A 28 -24.59 -12.57 -12.35
N ASN A 29 -25.26 -13.44 -13.10
CA ASN A 29 -25.34 -14.85 -12.72
C ASN A 29 -24.01 -15.54 -13.03
N ALA A 30 -23.14 -15.64 -12.04
CA ALA A 30 -22.05 -16.61 -12.02
C ALA A 30 -22.33 -17.64 -10.91
N PRO A 31 -22.12 -18.94 -11.14
CA PRO A 31 -22.42 -19.96 -10.15
C PRO A 31 -21.53 -19.80 -8.90
N ALA A 32 -22.14 -20.00 -7.74
CA ALA A 32 -21.50 -19.95 -6.43
C ALA A 32 -20.36 -20.98 -6.36
N VAL A 33 -19.13 -20.50 -6.18
CA VAL A 33 -17.99 -21.36 -5.88
C VAL A 33 -17.98 -21.59 -4.37
N SER A 34 -18.27 -22.82 -4.00
CA SER A 34 -18.22 -23.38 -2.66
C SER A 34 -16.88 -23.10 -1.97
N THR A 35 -16.96 -22.61 -0.74
CA THR A 35 -15.84 -22.43 0.19
C THR A 35 -15.34 -23.78 0.67
N ALA A 36 -14.33 -24.31 -0.01
CA ALA A 36 -13.42 -25.30 0.55
C ALA A 36 -12.19 -24.56 1.13
N PRO A 37 -11.57 -25.06 2.21
CA PRO A 37 -10.32 -24.49 2.72
C PRO A 37 -9.24 -24.66 1.65
N GLN A 38 -8.78 -23.54 1.07
CA GLN A 38 -7.63 -23.58 0.16
C GLN A 38 -6.38 -23.85 0.99
N THR A 39 -5.93 -25.09 0.89
CA THR A 39 -4.56 -25.53 1.12
C THR A 39 -3.57 -24.51 0.54
N ALA A 40 -2.53 -24.22 1.32
CA ALA A 40 -1.47 -23.27 1.03
C ALA A 40 -1.06 -23.26 -0.45
N ALA A 41 -0.99 -22.06 -1.02
CA ALA A 41 -0.43 -21.82 -2.35
C ALA A 41 0.97 -22.46 -2.46
N PRO A 42 1.37 -22.93 -3.65
CA PRO A 42 2.65 -23.61 -3.82
C PRO A 42 3.78 -22.69 -3.38
N ALA A 43 4.76 -23.27 -2.67
CA ALA A 43 6.02 -22.62 -2.34
C ALA A 43 6.77 -22.27 -3.64
N GLY A 44 6.47 -21.10 -4.21
CA GLY A 44 7.43 -20.40 -5.04
C GLY A 44 8.67 -20.10 -4.19
N ASP A 45 9.80 -19.91 -4.86
CA ASP A 45 11.13 -19.58 -4.33
C ASP A 45 11.10 -18.27 -3.50
N GLY A 46 10.45 -18.35 -2.33
CA GLY A 46 9.89 -17.23 -1.60
C GLY A 46 10.98 -16.48 -0.87
N PHE A 47 11.23 -15.24 -1.28
CA PHE A 47 12.23 -14.38 -0.64
C PHE A 47 11.80 -13.83 0.73
N LEU A 48 10.59 -14.17 1.20
CA LEU A 48 10.04 -13.77 2.49
C LEU A 48 9.59 -14.99 3.27
N THR A 49 10.15 -15.19 4.46
CA THR A 49 9.78 -16.28 5.38
C THR A 49 9.22 -15.69 6.67
N GLU A 50 8.01 -16.08 7.08
CA GLU A 50 7.46 -15.71 8.38
C GLU A 50 8.27 -16.37 9.52
N VAL A 51 8.72 -15.57 10.49
CA VAL A 51 9.55 -16.04 11.63
C VAL A 51 8.84 -15.94 12.98
N GLY A 52 7.55 -15.61 12.97
CA GLY A 52 6.70 -15.49 14.16
C GLY A 52 6.02 -14.13 14.26
N GLU A 53 5.22 -13.94 15.31
CA GLU A 53 4.52 -12.69 15.56
C GLU A 53 5.51 -11.53 15.77
N ALA A 54 5.31 -10.43 15.04
CA ALA A 54 6.14 -9.25 15.15
C ALA A 54 5.93 -8.58 16.50
N ARG A 55 7.03 -8.33 17.22
CA ARG A 55 7.01 -7.73 18.55
C ARG A 55 7.41 -6.26 18.51
N GLN A 56 7.16 -5.57 19.63
CA GLN A 56 7.63 -4.21 19.86
C GLN A 56 9.15 -4.15 19.71
N GLY A 57 9.62 -3.19 18.94
CA GLY A 57 11.04 -2.89 18.78
C GLY A 57 11.65 -2.44 20.08
N THR A 58 12.82 -3.00 20.41
CA THR A 58 13.59 -2.65 21.61
C THR A 58 14.68 -1.62 21.33
N GLN A 59 14.86 -1.25 20.06
CA GLN A 59 15.93 -0.40 19.56
C GLN A 59 15.32 0.83 18.87
N GLN A 60 15.86 2.02 19.16
CA GLN A 60 15.37 3.26 18.52
C GLN A 60 15.91 3.43 17.10
N ASP A 61 16.99 2.72 16.74
CA ASP A 61 17.65 2.74 15.44
C ASP A 61 17.06 1.72 14.47
N GLU A 62 15.73 1.64 14.38
CA GLU A 62 15.04 0.81 13.38
C GLU A 62 13.94 1.57 12.63
N VAL A 63 13.67 1.13 11.39
CA VAL A 63 12.47 1.46 10.61
C VAL A 63 11.77 0.16 10.24
N ILE A 64 10.47 0.08 10.52
CA ILE A 64 9.67 -1.06 10.08
C ILE A 64 9.15 -0.85 8.66
N ILE A 65 9.38 -1.83 7.79
CA ILE A 65 8.72 -1.95 6.50
C ILE A 65 7.53 -2.91 6.68
N ALA A 66 6.32 -2.36 6.71
CA ALA A 66 5.08 -3.10 6.80
C ALA A 66 4.52 -3.37 5.41
N VAL A 67 4.46 -4.64 5.01
CA VAL A 67 3.93 -5.04 3.69
C VAL A 67 2.51 -5.57 3.80
N GLY A 68 1.74 -5.37 2.73
CA GLY A 68 0.38 -5.89 2.59
C GLY A 68 0.33 -7.43 2.62
N PRO A 69 -0.87 -8.00 2.88
CA PRO A 69 -1.00 -9.43 3.18
C PRO A 69 -0.62 -10.35 2.02
N ALA A 70 -0.70 -9.89 0.76
CA ALA A 70 -0.33 -10.67 -0.42
C ALA A 70 1.09 -10.41 -0.96
N PHE A 71 1.84 -9.47 -0.38
CA PHE A 71 3.11 -9.00 -0.92
C PHE A 71 4.18 -10.10 -0.90
N GLY A 72 4.69 -10.48 -2.07
CA GLY A 72 5.72 -11.52 -2.20
C GLY A 72 5.18 -12.94 -2.05
N LEU A 73 3.85 -13.09 -2.08
CA LEU A 73 3.13 -14.36 -2.05
C LEU A 73 2.31 -14.49 -3.35
N ALA A 74 1.00 -14.28 -3.27
CA ALA A 74 0.09 -14.33 -4.42
C ALA A 74 0.31 -13.20 -5.43
N GLN A 75 0.96 -12.11 -5.01
CA GLN A 75 1.42 -11.03 -5.88
C GLN A 75 2.92 -10.85 -5.65
N THR A 76 3.70 -10.88 -6.73
CA THR A 76 5.17 -10.81 -6.69
C THR A 76 5.76 -9.62 -7.46
N VAL A 77 4.90 -8.85 -8.14
CA VAL A 77 5.26 -7.63 -8.87
C VAL A 77 4.23 -6.53 -8.60
N ASN A 78 4.67 -5.27 -8.69
CA ASN A 78 3.78 -4.12 -8.54
C ASN A 78 2.90 -3.87 -9.79
N ILE A 79 2.12 -2.79 -9.79
CA ILE A 79 1.18 -2.47 -10.86
C ILE A 79 1.82 -2.29 -12.25
N VAL A 80 3.10 -1.96 -12.34
CA VAL A 80 3.86 -1.81 -13.60
C VAL A 80 4.87 -2.94 -13.84
N GLY A 81 4.88 -3.97 -12.99
CA GLY A 81 5.71 -5.17 -13.19
C GLY A 81 7.07 -5.14 -12.48
N LEU A 82 7.34 -4.17 -11.59
CA LEU A 82 8.57 -4.20 -10.79
C LEU A 82 8.49 -5.34 -9.75
N PRO A 83 9.50 -6.23 -9.68
CA PRO A 83 9.52 -7.31 -8.68
C PRO A 83 9.52 -6.79 -7.25
N HIS A 84 8.68 -7.38 -6.41
CA HIS A 84 8.62 -7.08 -4.98
C HIS A 84 9.96 -7.28 -4.28
N LYS A 85 10.72 -8.31 -4.70
CA LYS A 85 12.08 -8.57 -4.20
C LYS A 85 13.01 -7.38 -4.46
N SER A 86 12.95 -6.80 -5.65
CA SER A 86 13.75 -5.61 -6.00
C SER A 86 13.27 -4.37 -5.26
N ILE A 87 11.95 -4.16 -5.14
CA ILE A 87 11.38 -3.05 -4.36
C ILE A 87 11.87 -3.11 -2.92
N LEU A 88 11.74 -4.27 -2.27
CA LEU A 88 12.12 -4.42 -0.87
C LEU A 88 13.62 -4.26 -0.68
N ARG A 89 14.44 -4.74 -1.62
CA ARG A 89 15.89 -4.53 -1.63
C ARG A 89 16.25 -3.04 -1.59
N GLU A 90 15.62 -2.23 -2.45
CA GLU A 90 15.92 -0.80 -2.52
C GLU A 90 15.47 -0.03 -1.28
N VAL A 91 14.29 -0.35 -0.74
CA VAL A 91 13.82 0.29 0.51
C VAL A 91 14.75 -0.06 1.67
N ILE A 92 15.13 -1.34 1.82
CA ILE A 92 16.08 -1.79 2.85
C ILE A 92 17.41 -1.07 2.68
N ALA A 93 17.97 -1.07 1.47
CA ALA A 93 19.25 -0.43 1.20
C ALA A 93 19.22 1.08 1.47
N GLY A 94 18.11 1.77 1.15
CA GLY A 94 17.96 3.18 1.51
C GLY A 94 17.93 3.45 3.01
N ILE A 95 17.34 2.54 3.80
CA ILE A 95 17.34 2.64 5.27
C ILE A 95 18.75 2.40 5.82
N GLU A 96 19.42 1.35 5.33
CA GLU A 96 20.76 0.95 5.80
C GLU A 96 21.85 1.96 5.41
N GLU A 97 21.73 2.63 4.25
CA GLU A 97 22.63 3.72 3.84
C GLU A 97 22.63 4.90 4.83
N GLU A 98 21.56 5.09 5.58
CA GLU A 98 21.42 6.12 6.60
C GLU A 98 21.82 5.62 8.01
N GLY A 99 22.36 4.40 8.12
CA GLY A 99 22.83 3.80 9.36
C GLY A 99 21.71 3.27 10.28
N ILE A 100 20.52 3.02 9.74
CA ILE A 100 19.35 2.54 10.49
C ILE A 100 19.04 1.09 10.08
N ARG A 101 18.48 0.30 11.00
CA ARG A 101 18.10 -1.09 10.73
C ARG A 101 16.74 -1.15 10.04
N ALA A 102 16.63 -1.96 9.00
CA ALA A 102 15.34 -2.28 8.40
C ALA A 102 14.77 -3.57 9.02
N ARG A 103 13.51 -3.52 9.48
CA ARG A 103 12.78 -4.71 9.95
C ARG A 103 11.50 -4.88 9.15
N VAL A 104 11.25 -6.07 8.61
CA VAL A 104 10.12 -6.29 7.70
C VAL A 104 9.03 -7.08 8.41
N ILE A 105 7.78 -6.62 8.29
CA ILE A 105 6.61 -7.32 8.83
C ILE A 105 5.51 -7.45 7.76
N ARG A 106 4.68 -8.49 7.86
CA ARG A 106 3.45 -8.65 7.09
C ARG A 106 2.26 -8.29 7.95
N CYS A 107 1.41 -7.40 7.46
CA CYS A 107 0.18 -7.00 8.13
C CYS A 107 -1.02 -7.74 7.53
N PHE A 108 -1.99 -8.09 8.39
CA PHE A 108 -3.13 -8.93 7.98
C PHE A 108 -4.48 -8.30 8.31
N LYS A 109 -4.56 -7.33 9.24
CA LYS A 109 -5.86 -6.82 9.73
C LYS A 109 -6.57 -5.96 8.70
N SER A 110 -5.82 -5.35 7.79
CA SER A 110 -6.32 -4.55 6.68
C SER A 110 -5.39 -4.67 5.49
N SER A 111 -5.94 -4.50 4.29
CA SER A 111 -5.15 -4.31 3.07
C SER A 111 -4.91 -2.83 2.74
N ASP A 112 -5.49 -1.89 3.48
CA ASP A 112 -5.30 -0.45 3.29
C ASP A 112 -3.87 -0.03 3.68
N VAL A 113 -3.17 0.69 2.80
CA VAL A 113 -1.75 1.02 2.98
C VAL A 113 -1.49 1.85 4.24
N ALA A 114 -2.42 2.72 4.63
CA ALA A 114 -2.25 3.59 5.78
C ALA A 114 -2.38 2.76 7.06
N PHE A 115 -3.38 1.87 7.14
CA PHE A 115 -3.52 0.96 8.27
C PHE A 115 -2.40 -0.09 8.35
N VAL A 116 -1.89 -0.55 7.21
CA VAL A 116 -0.68 -1.40 7.14
C VAL A 116 0.52 -0.66 7.76
N ALA A 117 0.74 0.61 7.40
CA ALA A 117 1.78 1.43 8.00
C ALA A 117 1.54 1.67 9.51
N VAL A 118 0.30 1.87 9.94
CA VAL A 118 -0.05 2.04 11.36
C VAL A 118 0.28 0.79 12.19
N GLU A 119 0.05 -0.41 11.66
CA GLU A 119 0.51 -1.63 12.34
C GLU A 119 2.04 -1.65 12.50
N GLY A 120 2.78 -1.15 11.50
CA GLY A 120 4.22 -0.98 11.55
C GLY A 120 4.68 0.06 12.57
N ASN A 121 4.19 1.31 12.51
CA ASN A 121 4.70 2.38 13.36
C ASN A 121 4.46 2.14 14.86
N ARG A 122 3.42 1.38 15.22
CA ARG A 122 3.15 0.99 16.61
C ARG A 122 4.24 0.09 17.16
N LEU A 123 4.76 -0.81 16.32
CA LEU A 123 5.78 -1.79 16.69
C LEU A 123 7.21 -1.26 16.49
N SER A 124 7.39 -0.21 15.70
CA SER A 124 8.70 0.36 15.40
C SER A 124 9.27 1.07 16.62
N GLY A 125 10.51 0.73 17.01
CA GLY A 125 11.18 1.38 18.12
C GLY A 125 11.55 2.86 17.88
N SER A 126 11.65 3.30 16.62
CA SER A 126 11.75 4.73 16.27
C SER A 126 10.37 5.42 16.17
N GLY A 127 9.29 4.64 16.15
CA GLY A 127 7.96 5.13 15.79
C GLY A 127 7.77 5.41 14.29
N ILE A 128 8.75 5.11 13.43
CA ILE A 128 8.66 5.31 11.97
C ILE A 128 8.44 3.98 11.25
N SER A 129 7.56 4.00 10.26
CA SER A 129 7.31 2.85 9.39
C SER A 129 7.03 3.24 7.95
N ILE A 130 7.26 2.29 7.04
CA ILE A 130 6.88 2.38 5.64
C ILE A 130 5.79 1.33 5.38
N GLY A 131 4.61 1.74 4.93
CA GLY A 131 3.57 0.82 4.47
C GLY A 131 3.64 0.62 2.96
N ILE A 132 3.60 -0.63 2.49
CA ILE A 132 3.66 -0.96 1.05
C ILE A 132 2.59 -2.00 0.70
N GLN A 133 1.68 -1.66 -0.21
CA GLN A 133 0.75 -2.62 -0.82
C GLN A 133 1.43 -3.38 -1.96
N SER A 134 0.92 -4.58 -2.29
CA SER A 134 1.40 -5.38 -3.43
C SER A 134 1.40 -4.60 -4.74
N LYS A 135 0.36 -3.79 -5.00
CA LYS A 135 0.33 -2.95 -6.21
C LYS A 135 1.38 -1.83 -6.25
N GLY A 136 2.10 -1.58 -5.16
CA GLY A 136 3.22 -0.63 -5.05
C GLY A 136 2.89 0.68 -4.35
N THR A 137 1.64 0.97 -4.02
CA THR A 137 1.32 2.20 -3.26
C THR A 137 2.03 2.16 -1.92
N THR A 138 2.68 3.27 -1.58
CA THR A 138 3.61 3.36 -0.45
C THR A 138 3.33 4.60 0.39
N VAL A 139 3.61 4.54 1.69
CA VAL A 139 3.48 5.67 2.62
C VAL A 139 4.56 5.60 3.70
N ILE A 140 5.14 6.74 4.08
CA ILE A 140 5.96 6.87 5.29
C ILE A 140 5.04 7.40 6.40
N HIS A 141 4.93 6.67 7.50
CA HIS A 141 4.03 6.99 8.62
C HIS A 141 4.80 7.06 9.94
N GLN A 142 4.29 7.89 10.85
CA GLN A 142 4.83 8.08 12.19
C GLN A 142 3.79 7.74 13.26
N GLN A 143 4.24 7.15 14.36
CA GLN A 143 3.43 6.90 15.55
C GLN A 143 2.95 8.23 16.15
N GLY A 144 1.66 8.29 16.50
CA GLY A 144 1.02 9.50 17.05
C GLY A 144 0.28 10.35 16.00
N LEU A 145 0.56 10.16 14.72
CA LEU A 145 -0.26 10.75 13.66
C LEU A 145 -1.60 10.02 13.53
N PRO A 146 -2.69 10.72 13.13
CA PRO A 146 -3.95 10.07 12.77
C PRO A 146 -3.74 9.01 11.68
N PRO A 147 -4.48 7.90 11.66
CA PRO A 147 -4.23 6.79 10.74
C PRO A 147 -4.24 7.13 9.25
N LEU A 148 -4.99 8.17 8.84
CA LEU A 148 -5.09 8.61 7.43
C LEU A 148 -4.21 9.84 7.14
N SER A 149 -3.41 10.28 8.11
CA SER A 149 -2.32 11.23 7.90
C SER A 149 -1.05 10.46 7.55
N ASN A 150 0.07 11.16 7.33
CA ASN A 150 1.38 10.58 7.01
C ASN A 150 2.45 11.67 7.01
N LEU A 151 3.72 11.25 6.95
CA LEU A 151 4.85 12.14 6.68
C LEU A 151 5.03 12.35 5.18
N GLU A 152 5.03 11.26 4.41
CA GLU A 152 5.11 11.28 2.95
C GLU A 152 4.18 10.22 2.36
N LEU A 153 3.49 10.56 1.26
CA LEU A 153 2.58 9.67 0.55
C LEU A 153 2.98 9.53 -0.90
N PHE A 154 2.93 8.29 -1.38
CA PHE A 154 3.22 7.94 -2.77
C PHE A 154 1.96 7.36 -3.44
N PRO A 155 1.01 8.22 -3.82
CA PRO A 155 -0.34 7.79 -4.19
C PRO A 155 -0.40 7.15 -5.59
N GLN A 156 0.56 7.45 -6.46
CA GLN A 156 0.60 6.97 -7.85
C GLN A 156 1.66 5.89 -8.03
N ALA A 157 1.34 4.68 -7.56
CA ALA A 157 2.21 3.50 -7.67
C ALA A 157 2.83 3.24 -9.06
N PRO A 158 2.14 3.51 -10.21
CA PRO A 158 2.74 3.33 -11.53
C PRO A 158 3.97 4.21 -11.82
N LEU A 159 4.15 5.30 -11.07
CA LEU A 159 5.25 6.24 -11.25
C LEU A 159 6.48 5.90 -10.40
N LEU A 160 6.35 4.96 -9.46
CA LEU A 160 7.42 4.61 -8.54
C LEU A 160 8.47 3.74 -9.22
N THR A 161 9.70 4.25 -9.26
CA THR A 161 10.87 3.53 -9.74
C THR A 161 11.64 2.92 -8.56
N LEU A 162 12.60 2.04 -8.87
CA LEU A 162 13.53 1.50 -7.85
C LEU A 162 14.31 2.60 -7.14
N GLU A 163 14.70 3.66 -7.87
CA GLU A 163 15.34 4.83 -7.29
C GLU A 163 14.42 5.55 -6.30
N THR A 164 13.13 5.72 -6.64
CA THR A 164 12.16 6.31 -5.71
C THR A 164 12.02 5.45 -4.45
N TYR A 165 11.93 4.13 -4.57
CA TYR A 165 11.88 3.23 -3.41
C TYR A 165 13.13 3.34 -2.51
N ARG A 166 14.32 3.52 -3.10
CA ARG A 166 15.54 3.76 -2.33
C ARG A 166 15.49 5.08 -1.56
N GLN A 167 15.03 6.16 -2.20
CA GLN A 167 14.86 7.46 -1.55
C GLN A 167 13.82 7.44 -0.43
N ILE A 168 12.73 6.67 -0.61
CA ILE A 168 11.74 6.44 0.45
C ILE A 168 12.41 5.80 1.68
N GLY A 169 13.27 4.81 1.48
CA GLY A 169 14.05 4.19 2.55
C GLY A 169 14.93 5.20 3.29
N LYS A 170 15.66 6.05 2.54
CA LYS A 170 16.50 7.11 3.11
C LYS A 170 15.70 8.09 3.97
N ASN A 171 14.63 8.64 3.42
CA ASN A 171 13.83 9.61 4.15
C ASN A 171 13.20 9.01 5.40
N ALA A 172 12.70 7.78 5.33
CA ALA A 172 12.19 7.08 6.52
C ALA A 172 13.25 6.93 7.61
N ALA A 173 14.49 6.57 7.24
CA ALA A 173 15.60 6.49 8.19
C ALA A 173 16.00 7.87 8.75
N ARG A 174 15.96 8.93 7.94
CA ARG A 174 16.20 10.31 8.39
C ARG A 174 15.11 10.77 9.37
N TYR A 175 13.84 10.45 9.13
CA TYR A 175 12.78 10.67 10.11
C TYR A 175 12.99 9.85 11.39
N ALA A 176 13.48 8.62 11.30
CA ALA A 176 13.80 7.79 12.49
C ALA A 176 14.93 8.41 13.32
N LYS A 177 15.89 9.08 12.68
CA LYS A 177 16.92 9.92 13.31
C LYS A 177 16.42 11.27 13.82
N ARG A 178 15.12 11.55 13.69
CA ARG A 178 14.47 12.83 14.05
C ARG A 178 14.98 14.02 13.24
N GLU A 179 15.43 13.77 12.02
CA GLU A 179 15.77 14.81 11.06
C GLU A 179 14.52 15.28 10.30
N SER A 180 14.66 16.41 9.59
CA SER A 180 13.66 16.92 8.64
C SER A 180 14.24 16.86 7.22
N PRO A 181 14.24 15.68 6.57
CA PRO A 181 14.72 15.54 5.19
C PRO A 181 13.85 16.35 4.23
N GLN A 182 14.44 16.75 3.11
CA GLN A 182 13.66 17.20 1.95
C GLN A 182 12.78 16.02 1.49
N PRO A 183 11.44 16.18 1.41
CA PRO A 183 10.57 15.11 0.96
C PRO A 183 10.95 14.63 -0.44
N VAL A 184 10.70 13.34 -0.70
CA VAL A 184 10.92 12.76 -2.03
C VAL A 184 10.06 13.55 -3.03
N PRO A 185 10.63 14.00 -4.18
CA PRO A 185 9.90 14.83 -5.14
C PRO A 185 8.57 14.19 -5.58
N THR A 186 7.48 14.94 -5.45
CA THR A 186 6.14 14.46 -5.79
C THR A 186 6.05 14.12 -7.28
N LEU A 187 5.67 12.88 -7.58
CA LEU A 187 5.37 12.42 -8.93
C LEU A 187 3.86 12.47 -9.17
N ASN A 188 3.45 13.15 -10.24
CA ASN A 188 2.04 13.27 -10.62
C ASN A 188 1.87 13.19 -12.15
N ASP A 189 1.12 12.21 -12.61
CA ASP A 189 0.69 12.05 -14.00
C ASP A 189 -0.85 12.02 -14.04
N GLN A 190 -1.45 13.01 -14.68
CA GLN A 190 -2.90 13.11 -14.88
C GLN A 190 -3.50 11.90 -15.62
N MET A 191 -2.70 11.17 -16.40
CA MET A 191 -3.10 9.96 -17.12
C MET A 191 -2.91 8.67 -16.31
N ALA A 192 -2.28 8.73 -15.13
CA ALA A 192 -2.10 7.56 -14.28
C ALA A 192 -3.45 6.93 -13.89
N ARG A 193 -4.43 7.75 -13.51
CA ARG A 193 -5.77 7.28 -13.15
C ARG A 193 -6.51 6.64 -14.34
N PRO A 194 -6.68 7.32 -15.49
CA PRO A 194 -7.28 6.70 -16.68
C PRO A 194 -6.65 5.36 -17.08
N LYS A 195 -5.32 5.23 -17.01
CA LYS A 195 -4.60 4.01 -17.42
C LYS A 195 -4.66 2.89 -16.39
N TYR A 196 -4.55 3.22 -15.11
CA TYR A 196 -4.22 2.21 -14.09
C TYR A 196 -5.27 2.05 -12.99
N GLN A 197 -6.29 2.90 -12.88
CA GLN A 197 -7.25 2.81 -11.77
C GLN A 197 -8.00 1.48 -11.74
N ALA A 198 -8.49 1.00 -12.89
CA ALA A 198 -9.17 -0.29 -12.99
C ALA A 198 -8.25 -1.46 -12.60
N LYS A 199 -7.00 -1.46 -13.09
CA LYS A 199 -5.97 -2.45 -12.72
C LYS A 199 -5.65 -2.39 -11.22
N SER A 200 -5.51 -1.18 -10.67
CA SER A 200 -5.27 -0.93 -9.24
C SER A 200 -6.38 -1.52 -8.37
N ALA A 201 -7.65 -1.33 -8.75
CA ALA A 201 -8.79 -1.90 -8.05
C ALA A 201 -8.75 -3.44 -8.05
N ILE A 202 -8.49 -4.06 -9.21
CA ILE A 202 -8.41 -5.52 -9.32
C ILE A 202 -7.26 -6.10 -8.48
N LEU A 203 -6.08 -5.47 -8.52
CA LEU A 203 -4.92 -5.89 -7.71
C LEU A 203 -5.22 -5.75 -6.21
N HIS A 204 -5.89 -4.66 -5.82
CA HIS A 204 -6.28 -4.46 -4.43
C HIS A 204 -7.32 -5.50 -3.99
N ILE A 205 -8.36 -5.76 -4.79
CA ILE A 205 -9.36 -6.82 -4.52
C ILE A 205 -8.67 -8.17 -4.27
N LYS A 206 -7.67 -8.52 -5.08
CA LYS A 206 -6.89 -9.76 -4.91
C LYS A 206 -6.09 -9.76 -3.61
N GLU A 207 -5.45 -8.64 -3.24
CA GLU A 207 -4.71 -8.52 -1.98
C GLU A 207 -5.65 -8.60 -0.76
N THR A 208 -6.81 -7.97 -0.82
CA THR A 208 -7.81 -7.96 0.25
C THR A 208 -8.33 -9.36 0.58
N LYS A 209 -8.27 -10.33 -0.34
CA LYS A 209 -8.62 -11.74 -0.04
C LYS A 209 -7.72 -12.40 0.99
N TYR A 210 -6.54 -11.83 1.24
CA TYR A 210 -5.57 -12.33 2.24
C TYR A 210 -5.66 -11.59 3.59
N VAL A 211 -6.62 -10.67 3.74
CA VAL A 211 -6.91 -10.04 5.05
C VAL A 211 -7.45 -11.10 6.01
N VAL A 212 -6.91 -11.10 7.23
CA VAL A 212 -7.34 -11.99 8.31
C VAL A 212 -7.64 -11.12 9.53
N THR A 213 -8.93 -10.91 9.79
CA THR A 213 -9.40 -10.08 10.91
C THR A 213 -8.84 -10.58 12.23
N GLY A 214 -8.26 -9.67 13.01
CA GLY A 214 -7.70 -9.96 14.33
C GLY A 214 -6.31 -10.60 14.33
N LYS A 215 -5.78 -11.07 13.18
CA LYS A 215 -4.43 -11.65 13.12
C LYS A 215 -3.37 -10.55 13.27
N ASN A 216 -2.49 -10.70 14.26
CA ASN A 216 -1.37 -9.78 14.47
C ASN A 216 -0.30 -9.93 13.38
N PRO A 217 0.49 -8.87 13.11
CA PRO A 217 1.53 -8.92 12.10
C PRO A 217 2.56 -10.02 12.36
N GLN A 218 3.13 -10.58 11.28
CA GLN A 218 4.22 -11.55 11.35
C GLN A 218 5.51 -10.90 10.90
N GLU A 219 6.59 -11.12 11.64
CA GLU A 219 7.93 -10.69 11.23
C GLU A 219 8.42 -11.56 10.09
N LEU A 220 9.11 -10.94 9.12
CA LEU A 220 9.60 -11.61 7.93
C LEU A 220 11.12 -11.59 7.88
N ARG A 221 11.72 -12.76 7.66
CA ARG A 221 13.10 -12.88 7.19
C ARG A 221 13.15 -12.70 5.68
N VAL A 222 14.05 -11.84 5.22
CA VAL A 222 14.22 -11.53 3.80
C VAL A 222 15.45 -12.25 3.23
N ALA A 223 15.27 -12.96 2.11
CA ALA A 223 16.35 -13.59 1.34
C ALA A 223 16.59 -12.79 0.03
N LEU A 224 17.38 -11.72 0.12
CA LEU A 224 17.70 -10.82 -1.00
C LEU A 224 18.68 -11.44 -2.01
#